data_AF-A0A8C0H345-F1
#
_entry.id   AF-A0A8C0H345-F1
#
_cell.length_a   1.000
_cell.length_b   1.000
_cell.length_c   1.000
_cell.angle_alpha   90.00
_cell.angle_beta   90.00
_cell.angle_gamma   90.00
#
_symmetry.space_group_name_H-M   'P 1'
#
loop_
_entity.id
_entity.type
_entity.pdbx_description
1 polymer ?
#
loop_
_entity_poly.entity_id
_entity_poly.type
_entity_poly.pdbx_seq_one_letter_code
_entity_poly.pdbx_strand_id
1 'polypeptide(L)'
;MGIKGLQWFVANACPDACTMVNLKEMAEKHHISHPDSSPVIVVDAMGCIRHWYTPESWVCGGQWQEYLANLQDFIKAFMAVDIKLVFCFDGVVEQKKRDEWVKRRLKNNREIARIFQFLKSYRQQPGREMFFIPSGLATFTRFALKSLGQETICSLQEADYEVATYGLQNNCMGILGQDTDYLIYNTSPYFSINKFCLDRMVTVMYSRENLCHALGLNITDLPLFACLLGNDIVPEDILEGFWQKCVASCPPKSQSYDKRANIIRAVASYISRIPCSYDTLKDLEEMLPLASDKKLLYRGVESYLLPGQQSPWLPPSVSNSQILKQETAICPDQEIFQLAKEQHVRAENYMVYNVLSKGEVECSNTLEDELDTELPGQALIYRPVRQHIYSVLLESGKDTCGAYPIVKEWFVYFGNPMEQPDLVQPILLDTPGGTPSLRTLWLTKGLEVQTLRYSVFLACFDLQDMVEEFQLLDAPIAAVCCLLIYLTLQVDSLSLEDLNAFVAHTLCLQGKSAAQLAGLQLAQIDSRAVQLGSLFIRGLTTLIMANSACGFPMHMDDLMPWKVFDGKLFQEKYQQSHRGSSLEELLEGNVSIYTSL
;
A
#
# COMPACT_ATOMS: atom_id res chain seq x y z
N MET A 1 4.49 -12.47 5.37
CA MET A 1 3.50 -11.84 6.27
C MET A 1 2.69 -12.97 6.89
N GLY A 2 1.65 -12.69 7.69
CA GLY A 2 0.89 -13.70 8.45
C GLY A 2 1.67 -14.39 9.57
N ILE A 3 1.39 -15.68 9.77
CA ILE A 3 1.93 -16.50 10.87
C ILE A 3 3.46 -16.61 10.83
N LYS A 4 4.10 -16.07 11.86
CA LYS A 4 5.56 -16.04 11.97
C LYS A 4 6.15 -17.44 11.98
N GLY A 5 7.15 -17.64 11.10
CA GLY A 5 7.89 -18.88 10.97
C GLY A 5 7.21 -19.97 10.13
N LEU A 6 5.91 -19.84 9.83
CA LEU A 6 5.19 -20.86 9.05
C LEU A 6 5.73 -20.95 7.61
N GLN A 7 6.04 -19.81 6.99
CA GLN A 7 6.61 -19.76 5.64
C GLN A 7 7.94 -20.53 5.55
N TRP A 8 8.82 -20.32 6.55
CA TRP A 8 10.09 -21.00 6.61
C TRP A 8 9.90 -22.51 6.88
N PHE A 9 8.98 -22.86 7.77
CA PHE A 9 8.66 -24.25 8.08
C PHE A 9 8.17 -25.02 6.85
N VAL A 10 7.22 -24.46 6.11
CA VAL A 10 6.68 -25.08 4.89
C VAL A 10 7.77 -25.22 3.83
N ALA A 11 8.61 -24.20 3.65
CA ALA A 11 9.67 -24.24 2.65
C ALA A 11 10.83 -25.20 2.98
N ASN A 12 11.17 -25.41 4.27
CA ASN A 12 12.40 -26.10 4.66
C ASN A 12 12.19 -27.37 5.50
N ALA A 13 11.11 -27.44 6.29
CA ALA A 13 10.83 -28.54 7.21
C ALA A 13 9.65 -29.42 6.78
N CYS A 14 8.86 -28.97 5.79
CA CYS A 14 7.74 -29.70 5.20
C CYS A 14 7.72 -29.54 3.66
N PRO A 15 8.77 -29.99 2.95
CA PRO A 15 8.88 -29.76 1.50
C PRO A 15 7.72 -30.40 0.71
N ASP A 16 7.09 -31.45 1.23
CA ASP A 16 5.91 -32.08 0.61
C ASP A 16 4.70 -31.14 0.52
N ALA A 17 4.65 -30.10 1.36
CA ALA A 17 3.63 -29.05 1.28
C ALA A 17 3.91 -28.01 0.18
N CYS A 18 5.08 -28.08 -0.48
CA CYS A 18 5.44 -27.22 -1.61
C CYS A 18 5.35 -28.02 -2.92
N THR A 19 4.44 -27.64 -3.80
CA THR A 19 4.36 -28.23 -5.15
C THR A 19 4.76 -27.19 -6.19
N MET A 20 5.74 -27.51 -7.04
CA MET A 20 6.04 -26.67 -8.19
C MET A 20 4.94 -26.83 -9.24
N VAL A 21 4.34 -25.71 -9.65
CA VAL A 21 3.23 -25.68 -10.61
C VAL A 21 3.54 -24.78 -11.78
N ASN A 22 3.01 -25.14 -12.95
CA ASN A 22 3.01 -24.29 -14.13
C ASN A 22 1.61 -23.66 -14.28
N LEU A 23 1.53 -22.34 -14.15
CA LEU A 23 0.26 -21.61 -14.17
C LEU A 23 -0.42 -21.70 -15.55
N LYS A 24 0.35 -21.83 -16.64
CA LYS A 24 -0.20 -22.05 -17.97
C LYS A 24 -0.93 -23.38 -18.06
N GLU A 25 -0.31 -24.46 -17.60
CA GLU A 25 -0.96 -25.78 -17.57
C GLU A 25 -2.18 -25.81 -16.66
N MET A 26 -2.15 -25.05 -15.55
CA MET A 26 -3.31 -24.91 -14.68
C MET A 26 -4.45 -24.15 -15.36
N ALA A 27 -4.15 -23.09 -16.12
CA ALA A 27 -5.13 -22.34 -16.90
C ALA A 27 -5.77 -23.22 -17.99
N GLU A 28 -4.99 -24.05 -18.68
CA GLU A 28 -5.50 -25.02 -19.67
C GLU A 28 -6.43 -26.06 -19.01
N LYS A 29 -6.06 -26.58 -17.84
CA LYS A 29 -6.92 -27.49 -17.07
C LYS A 29 -8.19 -26.81 -16.56
N HIS A 30 -8.10 -25.55 -16.16
CA HIS A 30 -9.25 -24.76 -15.73
C HIS A 30 -10.27 -24.63 -16.87
N HIS A 31 -9.84 -24.29 -18.08
CA HIS A 31 -10.71 -24.24 -19.26
C HIS A 31 -11.43 -25.56 -19.55
N ILE A 32 -10.75 -26.70 -19.38
CA ILE A 32 -11.37 -28.03 -19.59
C ILE A 32 -12.45 -28.31 -18.54
N SER A 33 -12.20 -27.91 -17.29
CA SER A 33 -13.10 -28.18 -16.16
C SER A 33 -14.25 -27.18 -16.03
N HIS A 34 -14.04 -25.94 -16.47
CA HIS A 34 -14.97 -24.83 -16.36
C HIS A 34 -15.01 -24.02 -17.66
N PRO A 35 -15.65 -24.54 -18.73
CA PRO A 35 -15.62 -23.90 -20.06
C PRO A 35 -16.19 -22.47 -20.10
N ASP A 36 -17.13 -22.18 -19.20
CA ASP A 36 -17.81 -20.88 -19.11
C ASP A 36 -17.10 -19.87 -18.19
N SER A 37 -15.95 -20.23 -17.61
CA SER A 37 -15.21 -19.40 -16.65
C SER A 37 -13.75 -19.23 -17.05
N SER A 38 -13.33 -17.98 -17.25
CA SER A 38 -11.91 -17.65 -17.46
C SER A 38 -11.10 -17.92 -16.18
N PRO A 39 -9.86 -18.43 -16.29
CA PRO A 39 -9.02 -18.63 -15.11
C PRO A 39 -8.57 -17.29 -14.55
N VAL A 40 -9.05 -16.99 -13.33
CA VAL A 40 -8.72 -15.77 -12.60
C VAL A 40 -7.70 -16.08 -11.50
N ILE A 41 -6.65 -15.28 -11.39
CA ILE A 41 -5.80 -15.21 -10.20
C ILE A 41 -6.08 -13.88 -9.50
N VAL A 42 -6.49 -13.95 -8.23
CA VAL A 42 -6.52 -12.78 -7.37
C VAL A 42 -5.14 -12.56 -6.75
N VAL A 43 -4.70 -11.32 -6.71
CA VAL A 43 -3.33 -10.94 -6.35
C VAL A 43 -3.37 -10.09 -5.10
N ASP A 44 -2.67 -10.54 -4.05
CA ASP A 44 -2.30 -9.70 -2.92
C ASP A 44 -1.22 -8.72 -3.39
N ALA A 45 -1.62 -7.51 -3.77
CA ALA A 45 -0.72 -6.56 -4.37
C ALA A 45 0.32 -6.04 -3.39
N MET A 46 -0.04 -5.87 -2.11
CA MET A 46 0.90 -5.39 -1.09
C MET A 46 2.00 -6.42 -0.80
N GLY A 47 1.66 -7.72 -0.87
CA GLY A 47 2.64 -8.81 -0.81
C GLY A 47 3.54 -8.91 -2.06
N CYS A 48 3.07 -8.45 -3.21
CA CYS A 48 3.79 -8.57 -4.49
C CYS A 48 4.60 -7.34 -4.90
N ILE A 49 4.27 -6.14 -4.40
CA ILE A 49 4.80 -4.88 -4.91
C ILE A 49 6.32 -4.76 -4.89
N ARG A 50 6.96 -5.35 -3.86
CA ARG A 50 8.43 -5.38 -3.74
C ARG A 50 9.08 -6.20 -4.85
N HIS A 51 8.38 -7.19 -5.40
CA HIS A 51 8.87 -8.04 -6.47
C HIS A 51 8.66 -7.41 -7.86
N TRP A 52 7.64 -6.59 -8.02
CA TRP A 52 7.40 -5.86 -9.28
C TRP A 52 8.36 -4.69 -9.48
N TYR A 53 8.80 -4.05 -8.40
CA TYR A 53 9.77 -2.97 -8.50
C TYR A 53 11.19 -3.52 -8.73
N THR A 54 11.49 -3.84 -9.98
CA THR A 54 12.79 -4.31 -10.47
C THR A 54 13.83 -3.22 -10.81
N PRO A 55 13.49 -1.92 -11.03
CA PRO A 55 14.51 -0.92 -11.30
C PRO A 55 15.57 -0.81 -10.19
N GLU A 56 16.85 -0.72 -10.56
CA GLU A 56 17.96 -0.68 -9.60
C GLU A 56 18.09 0.67 -8.89
N SER A 57 17.83 1.78 -9.58
CA SER A 57 17.96 3.14 -9.06
C SER A 57 16.73 3.59 -8.27
N TRP A 58 16.37 2.82 -7.25
CA TRP A 58 15.17 3.04 -6.43
C TRP A 58 15.31 4.19 -5.43
N VAL A 59 16.53 4.51 -4.98
CA VAL A 59 16.73 5.50 -3.90
C VAL A 59 16.49 6.93 -4.39
N CYS A 60 16.59 7.18 -5.69
CA CYS A 60 16.48 8.51 -6.30
C CYS A 60 15.04 9.04 -6.42
N GLY A 61 14.09 8.54 -5.62
CA GLY A 61 12.65 8.85 -5.78
C GLY A 61 11.92 7.96 -6.80
N GLY A 62 12.59 6.92 -7.32
CA GLY A 62 11.99 5.91 -8.22
C GLY A 62 12.21 6.15 -9.72
N GLN A 63 12.13 5.07 -10.50
CA GLN A 63 12.24 5.03 -11.97
C GLN A 63 10.88 4.63 -12.55
N TRP A 64 9.99 5.61 -12.72
CA TRP A 64 8.57 5.32 -12.89
C TRP A 64 8.18 4.84 -14.28
N GLN A 65 8.83 5.32 -15.34
CA GLN A 65 8.61 4.80 -16.70
C GLN A 65 9.13 3.37 -16.85
N GLU A 66 10.32 3.09 -16.30
CA GLU A 66 10.89 1.74 -16.27
C GLU A 66 9.99 0.78 -15.48
N TYR A 67 9.51 1.22 -14.31
CA TYR A 67 8.57 0.44 -13.52
C TYR A 67 7.25 0.15 -14.25
N LEU A 68 6.66 1.16 -14.93
CA LEU A 68 5.44 0.97 -15.70
C LEU A 68 5.64 -0.04 -16.84
N ALA A 69 6.77 0.01 -17.54
CA ALA A 69 7.11 -0.96 -18.58
C ALA A 69 7.23 -2.38 -18.02
N ASN A 70 7.93 -2.55 -16.90
CA ASN A 70 8.09 -3.85 -16.23
C ASN A 70 6.74 -4.42 -15.76
N LEU A 71 5.85 -3.56 -15.26
CA LEU A 71 4.50 -3.95 -14.86
C LEU A 71 3.64 -4.36 -16.07
N GLN A 72 3.77 -3.65 -17.19
CA GLN A 72 3.10 -4.00 -18.45
C GLN A 72 3.56 -5.36 -18.96
N ASP A 73 4.87 -5.65 -18.92
CA ASP A 73 5.41 -6.95 -19.35
C ASP A 73 4.96 -8.09 -18.44
N PHE A 74 4.90 -7.84 -17.12
CA PHE A 74 4.31 -8.78 -16.16
C PHE A 74 2.86 -9.12 -16.54
N ILE A 75 2.01 -8.12 -16.78
CA ILE A 75 0.61 -8.33 -17.18
C ILE A 75 0.50 -9.09 -18.50
N LYS A 76 1.27 -8.68 -19.52
CA LYS A 76 1.27 -9.33 -20.84
C LYS A 76 1.59 -10.81 -20.76
N ALA A 77 2.52 -11.21 -19.87
CA ALA A 77 2.87 -12.62 -19.70
C ALA A 77 1.68 -13.47 -19.22
N PHE A 78 0.87 -12.96 -18.28
CA PHE A 78 -0.35 -13.65 -17.83
C PHE A 78 -1.45 -13.65 -18.90
N MET A 79 -1.66 -12.53 -19.59
CA MET A 79 -2.63 -12.44 -20.68
C MET A 79 -2.29 -13.39 -21.83
N ALA A 80 -1.00 -13.59 -22.14
CA ALA A 80 -0.55 -14.50 -23.19
C ALA A 80 -0.86 -15.98 -22.91
N VAL A 81 -1.14 -16.33 -21.65
CA VAL A 81 -1.58 -17.67 -21.24
C VAL A 81 -3.04 -17.67 -20.77
N ASP A 82 -3.79 -16.64 -21.15
CA ASP A 82 -5.22 -16.47 -20.89
C ASP A 82 -5.61 -16.47 -19.41
N ILE A 83 -4.74 -15.95 -18.54
CA ILE A 83 -5.02 -15.75 -17.12
C ILE A 83 -5.40 -14.30 -16.86
N LYS A 84 -6.61 -14.07 -16.31
CA LYS A 84 -7.03 -12.75 -15.83
C LYS A 84 -6.46 -12.50 -14.44
N LEU A 85 -5.92 -11.31 -14.21
CA LEU A 85 -5.46 -10.86 -12.90
C LEU A 85 -6.45 -9.87 -12.28
N VAL A 86 -6.69 -10.02 -10.98
CA VAL A 86 -7.45 -9.05 -10.16
C VAL A 86 -6.58 -8.65 -8.98
N PHE A 87 -6.27 -7.37 -8.84
CA PHE A 87 -5.29 -6.89 -7.86
C PHE A 87 -5.99 -6.25 -6.66
N CYS A 88 -5.74 -6.78 -5.47
CA CYS A 88 -6.28 -6.23 -4.23
C CYS A 88 -5.20 -5.48 -3.45
N PHE A 89 -5.53 -4.29 -2.97
CA PHE A 89 -4.65 -3.42 -2.17
C PHE A 89 -5.27 -3.13 -0.82
N ASP A 90 -4.43 -2.92 0.19
CA ASP A 90 -4.84 -2.39 1.50
C ASP A 90 -5.52 -1.02 1.31
N GLY A 91 -6.78 -0.92 1.70
CA GLY A 91 -7.53 0.35 1.66
C GLY A 91 -7.71 1.02 3.03
N VAL A 92 -7.74 0.24 4.11
CA VAL A 92 -7.90 0.75 5.47
C VAL A 92 -6.98 0.02 6.44
N VAL A 93 -6.53 0.71 7.50
CA VAL A 93 -5.88 0.07 8.64
C VAL A 93 -6.90 -0.09 9.76
N GLU A 94 -7.19 -1.34 10.14
CA GLU A 94 -8.08 -1.58 11.28
C GLU A 94 -7.44 -1.16 12.61
N GLN A 95 -8.25 -0.63 13.51
CA GLN A 95 -7.78 -0.13 14.82
C GLN A 95 -7.02 -1.20 15.60
N LYS A 96 -7.43 -2.48 15.50
CA LYS A 96 -6.79 -3.62 16.15
C LYS A 96 -5.35 -3.88 15.66
N LYS A 97 -5.02 -3.51 14.43
CA LYS A 97 -3.68 -3.68 13.82
C LYS A 97 -2.82 -2.42 13.88
N ARG A 98 -3.32 -1.32 14.46
CA ARG A 98 -2.64 -0.02 14.48
C ARG A 98 -1.27 -0.10 15.15
N ASP A 99 -1.16 -0.79 16.29
CA ASP A 99 0.10 -0.90 17.04
C ASP A 99 1.19 -1.65 16.25
N GLU A 100 0.82 -2.74 15.59
CA GLU A 100 1.75 -3.50 14.74
C GLU A 100 2.11 -2.69 13.48
N TRP A 101 1.16 -1.94 12.91
CA TRP A 101 1.45 -1.01 11.82
C TRP A 101 2.48 0.05 12.25
N VAL A 102 2.29 0.69 13.41
CA VAL A 102 3.22 1.68 13.99
C VAL A 102 4.60 1.07 14.22
N LYS A 103 4.67 -0.09 14.86
CA LYS A 103 5.92 -0.81 15.12
C LYS A 103 6.71 -1.07 13.83
N ARG A 104 6.04 -1.46 12.74
CA ARG A 104 6.66 -1.64 11.42
C ARG A 104 7.20 -0.31 10.87
N ARG A 105 6.47 0.80 11.01
CA ARG A 105 6.93 2.12 10.56
C ARG A 105 8.13 2.63 11.35
N LEU A 106 8.17 2.43 12.67
CA LEU A 106 9.32 2.80 13.50
C LEU A 106 10.56 1.96 13.16
N LYS A 107 10.38 0.67 12.80
CA LYS A 107 11.48 -0.15 12.28
C LYS A 107 11.99 0.39 10.94
N ASN A 108 11.10 0.79 10.03
CA ASN A 108 11.47 1.38 8.74
C ASN A 108 12.30 2.66 8.92
N ASN A 109 12.03 3.51 9.92
CA ASN A 109 12.88 4.69 10.20
C ASN A 109 14.35 4.30 10.40
N ARG A 110 14.62 3.20 11.12
CA ARG A 110 15.98 2.68 11.33
C ARG A 110 16.60 2.08 10.06
N GLU A 111 15.80 1.61 9.11
CA GLU A 111 16.27 1.16 7.79
C GLU A 111 16.63 2.38 6.93
N ILE A 112 15.79 3.41 6.93
CA ILE A 112 16.01 4.66 6.19
C ILE A 112 17.26 5.40 6.71
N ALA A 113 17.45 5.50 8.02
CA ALA A 113 18.66 6.09 8.60
C ALA A 113 19.94 5.39 8.13
N ARG A 114 19.92 4.05 8.03
CA ARG A 114 21.03 3.26 7.48
C ARG A 114 21.27 3.52 6.00
N ILE A 115 20.20 3.71 5.22
CA ILE A 115 20.28 4.10 3.80
C ILE A 115 20.98 5.44 3.67
N PHE A 116 20.57 6.47 4.41
CA PHE A 116 21.21 7.78 4.34
C PHE A 116 22.66 7.77 4.83
N GLN A 117 22.98 6.99 5.87
CA GLN A 117 24.37 6.79 6.27
C GLN A 117 25.22 6.18 5.14
N PHE A 118 24.68 5.20 4.41
CA PHE A 118 25.35 4.62 3.25
C PHE A 118 25.52 5.66 2.13
N LEU A 119 24.47 6.41 1.79
CA LEU A 119 24.52 7.45 0.76
C LEU A 119 25.58 8.51 1.08
N LYS A 120 25.64 9.01 2.31
CA LYS A 120 26.64 9.99 2.74
C LYS A 120 28.07 9.44 2.70
N SER A 121 28.25 8.15 2.97
CA SER A 121 29.58 7.51 3.03
C SER A 121 30.11 7.13 1.65
N TYR A 122 29.26 6.59 0.78
CA TYR A 122 29.67 5.98 -0.49
C TYR A 122 29.21 6.74 -1.73
N ARG A 123 28.20 7.61 -1.62
CA ARG A 123 27.59 8.35 -2.73
C ARG A 123 27.15 7.47 -3.90
N GLN A 124 26.62 6.29 -3.59
CA GLN A 124 26.21 5.27 -4.56
C GLN A 124 24.84 4.71 -4.23
N GLN A 125 24.18 4.08 -5.21
CA GLN A 125 22.91 3.37 -5.02
C GLN A 125 23.14 2.18 -4.08
N PRO A 126 22.42 2.07 -2.94
CA PRO A 126 22.49 0.87 -2.11
C PRO A 126 21.97 -0.36 -2.86
N GLY A 127 22.52 -1.54 -2.53
CA GLY A 127 22.13 -2.82 -3.11
C GLY A 127 20.72 -3.28 -2.70
N ARG A 128 20.30 -4.43 -3.24
CA ARG A 128 18.95 -4.98 -3.01
C ARG A 128 18.71 -5.41 -1.57
N GLU A 129 19.74 -5.71 -0.81
CA GLU A 129 19.69 -6.01 0.62
C GLU A 129 19.23 -4.82 1.48
N MET A 130 19.42 -3.58 0.98
CA MET A 130 18.93 -2.35 1.60
C MET A 130 17.69 -1.78 0.91
N PHE A 131 17.05 -2.55 0.01
CA PHE A 131 15.93 -2.08 -0.79
C PHE A 131 14.79 -1.53 0.07
N PHE A 132 14.44 -0.27 -0.18
CA PHE A 132 13.26 0.37 0.37
C PHE A 132 12.29 0.72 -0.74
N ILE A 133 11.00 0.56 -0.46
CA ILE A 133 9.94 0.86 -1.44
C ILE A 133 9.92 2.39 -1.66
N PRO A 134 9.99 2.88 -2.91
CA PRO A 134 9.82 4.30 -3.21
C PRO A 134 8.51 4.86 -2.64
N SER A 135 8.56 6.14 -2.25
CA SER A 135 7.41 6.85 -1.66
C SER A 135 6.17 6.73 -2.56
N GLY A 136 5.02 6.42 -1.96
CA GLY A 136 3.77 6.31 -2.70
C GLY A 136 3.66 5.15 -3.71
N LEU A 137 4.65 4.23 -3.81
CA LEU A 137 4.64 3.16 -4.83
C LEU A 137 3.33 2.36 -4.83
N ALA A 138 2.81 2.00 -3.65
CA ALA A 138 1.53 1.30 -3.54
C ALA A 138 0.38 2.08 -4.19
N THR A 139 0.27 3.37 -3.86
CA THR A 139 -0.73 4.27 -4.43
C THR A 139 -0.61 4.35 -5.96
N PHE A 140 0.58 4.61 -6.49
CA PHE A 140 0.78 4.77 -7.93
C PHE A 140 0.68 3.46 -8.71
N THR A 141 1.00 2.31 -8.09
CA THR A 141 0.82 1.01 -8.71
C THR A 141 -0.66 0.72 -8.99
N ARG A 142 -1.57 1.13 -8.09
CA ARG A 142 -3.03 1.02 -8.35
C ARG A 142 -3.40 1.73 -9.65
N PHE A 143 -3.00 2.99 -9.78
CA PHE A 143 -3.30 3.77 -10.97
C PHE A 143 -2.59 3.23 -12.22
N ALA A 144 -1.38 2.70 -12.10
CA ALA A 144 -0.65 2.08 -13.21
C ALA A 144 -1.37 0.83 -13.71
N LEU A 145 -1.84 -0.03 -12.81
CA LEU A 145 -2.62 -1.21 -13.17
C LEU A 145 -3.93 -0.81 -13.87
N LYS A 146 -4.62 0.22 -13.39
CA LYS A 146 -5.83 0.73 -14.05
C LYS A 146 -5.55 1.31 -15.44
N SER A 147 -4.47 2.07 -15.62
CA SER A 147 -4.09 2.60 -16.94
C SER A 147 -3.69 1.48 -17.92
N LEU A 148 -3.23 0.34 -17.40
CA LEU A 148 -2.97 -0.89 -18.14
C LEU A 148 -4.22 -1.79 -18.29
N GLY A 149 -5.41 -1.28 -17.97
CA GLY A 149 -6.68 -1.97 -18.16
C GLY A 149 -6.96 -3.11 -17.18
N GLN A 150 -6.23 -3.18 -16.06
CA GLN A 150 -6.40 -4.22 -15.06
C GLN A 150 -7.45 -3.84 -14.01
N GLU A 151 -8.09 -4.86 -13.44
CA GLU A 151 -9.04 -4.71 -12.34
C GLU A 151 -8.28 -4.55 -11.02
N THR A 152 -8.53 -3.44 -10.33
CA THR A 152 -7.92 -3.11 -9.04
C THR A 152 -9.00 -2.87 -7.99
N ILE A 153 -8.82 -3.47 -6.82
CA ILE A 153 -9.74 -3.38 -5.69
C ILE A 153 -8.98 -2.83 -4.47
N CYS A 154 -9.51 -1.83 -3.78
CA CYS A 154 -9.04 -1.47 -2.44
C CYS A 154 -9.97 -2.06 -1.39
N SER A 155 -9.38 -2.65 -0.35
CA SER A 155 -10.13 -3.25 0.73
C SER A 155 -10.87 -2.23 1.60
N LEU A 156 -11.99 -2.64 2.16
CA LEU A 156 -12.78 -1.95 3.20
C LEU A 156 -12.50 -2.51 4.60
N GLN A 157 -11.85 -3.65 4.69
CA GLN A 157 -11.34 -4.29 5.91
C GLN A 157 -9.95 -4.89 5.63
N GLU A 158 -9.49 -5.84 6.44
CA GLU A 158 -8.24 -6.56 6.17
C GLU A 158 -8.18 -7.12 4.73
N ALA A 159 -7.11 -6.77 4.00
CA ALA A 159 -6.99 -7.13 2.60
C ALA A 159 -6.75 -8.62 2.38
N ASP A 160 -6.05 -9.30 3.30
CA ASP A 160 -5.86 -10.75 3.26
C ASP A 160 -7.20 -11.50 3.30
N TYR A 161 -8.12 -11.08 4.17
CA TYR A 161 -9.48 -11.59 4.26
C TYR A 161 -10.27 -11.33 2.97
N GLU A 162 -10.21 -10.12 2.41
CA GLU A 162 -10.93 -9.79 1.19
C GLU A 162 -10.39 -10.52 -0.03
N VAL A 163 -9.07 -10.68 -0.15
CA VAL A 163 -8.42 -11.51 -1.19
C VAL A 163 -8.88 -12.95 -1.08
N ALA A 164 -8.86 -13.52 0.13
CA ALA A 164 -9.30 -14.89 0.37
C ALA A 164 -10.82 -15.05 0.10
N THR A 165 -11.63 -14.06 0.46
CA THR A 165 -13.07 -14.05 0.17
C THR A 165 -13.34 -13.98 -1.33
N TYR A 166 -12.64 -13.09 -2.05
CA TYR A 166 -12.77 -12.94 -3.49
C TYR A 166 -12.39 -14.23 -4.22
N GLY A 167 -11.28 -14.87 -3.81
CA GLY A 167 -10.85 -16.16 -4.34
C GLY A 167 -11.94 -17.22 -4.23
N LEU A 168 -12.54 -17.35 -3.04
CA LEU A 168 -13.60 -18.31 -2.77
C LEU A 168 -14.88 -18.02 -3.56
N GLN A 169 -15.37 -16.78 -3.53
CA GLN A 169 -16.67 -16.41 -4.12
C GLN A 169 -16.66 -16.43 -5.65
N ASN A 170 -15.52 -16.12 -6.27
CA ASN A 170 -15.37 -16.08 -7.73
C ASN A 170 -14.74 -17.36 -8.29
N ASN A 171 -14.55 -18.40 -7.45
CA ASN A 171 -13.91 -19.66 -7.84
C ASN A 171 -12.58 -19.43 -8.58
N CYS A 172 -11.74 -18.55 -8.04
CA CYS A 172 -10.47 -18.20 -8.68
C CYS A 172 -9.54 -19.42 -8.75
N MET A 173 -8.76 -19.50 -9.83
CA MET A 173 -7.74 -20.52 -10.04
C MET A 173 -6.66 -20.51 -8.94
N GLY A 174 -6.42 -19.33 -8.33
CA GLY A 174 -5.57 -19.21 -7.15
C GLY A 174 -5.38 -17.78 -6.66
N ILE A 175 -4.62 -17.66 -5.58
CA ILE A 175 -4.18 -16.43 -4.94
C ILE A 175 -2.67 -16.30 -5.13
N LEU A 176 -2.20 -15.21 -5.73
CA LEU A 176 -0.78 -14.90 -5.83
C LEU A 176 -0.40 -13.90 -4.74
N GLY A 177 0.54 -14.29 -3.87
CA GLY A 177 0.96 -13.44 -2.75
C GLY A 177 2.19 -13.95 -2.02
N GLN A 178 2.47 -13.36 -0.85
CA GLN A 178 3.53 -13.79 0.06
C GLN A 178 3.11 -13.73 1.53
N ASP A 179 1.86 -14.10 1.78
CA ASP A 179 1.26 -14.21 3.11
C ASP A 179 0.87 -15.67 3.43
N THR A 180 1.29 -16.15 4.59
CA THR A 180 0.95 -17.51 5.04
C THR A 180 -0.47 -17.63 5.55
N ASP A 181 -1.21 -16.54 5.76
CA ASP A 181 -2.62 -16.62 6.13
C ASP A 181 -3.47 -17.26 5.02
N TYR A 182 -3.04 -17.19 3.76
CA TYR A 182 -3.65 -17.92 2.65
C TYR A 182 -3.50 -19.45 2.75
N LEU A 183 -2.55 -19.97 3.55
CA LEU A 183 -2.52 -21.40 3.90
C LEU A 183 -3.56 -21.77 4.95
N ILE A 184 -4.09 -20.79 5.67
CA ILE A 184 -5.04 -21.03 6.76
C ILE A 184 -6.47 -20.85 6.28
N TYR A 185 -6.72 -19.79 5.49
CA TYR A 185 -8.01 -19.57 4.86
C TYR A 185 -8.44 -20.76 4.02
N ASN A 186 -9.71 -21.14 4.15
CA ASN A 186 -10.30 -22.16 3.29
C ASN A 186 -10.75 -21.56 1.96
N THR A 187 -9.78 -21.27 1.09
CA THR A 187 -9.99 -20.53 -0.18
C THR A 187 -9.25 -21.20 -1.35
N SER A 188 -9.15 -20.49 -2.48
CA SER A 188 -8.40 -20.87 -3.67
C SER A 188 -6.94 -21.21 -3.38
N PRO A 189 -6.28 -22.01 -4.26
CA PRO A 189 -4.87 -22.37 -4.11
C PRO A 189 -3.93 -21.18 -3.92
N TYR A 190 -2.95 -21.28 -3.03
CA TYR A 190 -2.00 -20.20 -2.75
C TYR A 190 -0.66 -20.38 -3.48
N PHE A 191 -0.29 -19.37 -4.28
CA PHE A 191 0.92 -19.29 -5.09
C PHE A 191 1.92 -18.25 -4.55
N SER A 192 3.20 -18.60 -4.58
CA SER A 192 4.29 -17.73 -4.12
C SER A 192 4.72 -16.73 -5.20
N ILE A 193 4.62 -15.43 -4.93
CA ILE A 193 5.27 -14.43 -5.81
C ILE A 193 6.80 -14.49 -5.70
N ASN A 194 7.35 -14.79 -4.53
CA ASN A 194 8.80 -14.86 -4.31
C ASN A 194 9.48 -15.97 -5.13
N LYS A 195 8.78 -17.08 -5.36
CA LYS A 195 9.28 -18.20 -6.18
C LYS A 195 8.78 -18.16 -7.63
N PHE A 196 8.08 -17.11 -8.02
CA PHE A 196 7.52 -17.00 -9.36
C PHE A 196 8.61 -16.68 -10.39
N CYS A 197 8.59 -17.42 -11.48
CA CYS A 197 9.45 -17.22 -12.64
C CYS A 197 8.55 -16.87 -13.84
N LEU A 198 8.54 -15.58 -14.20
CA LEU A 198 7.67 -15.01 -15.23
C LEU A 198 7.82 -15.72 -16.58
N ASP A 199 9.06 -15.86 -17.08
CA ASP A 199 9.34 -16.43 -18.41
C ASP A 199 8.82 -17.85 -18.60
N ARG A 200 8.80 -18.64 -17.52
CA ARG A 200 8.36 -20.03 -17.54
C ARG A 200 6.93 -20.21 -17.02
N MET A 201 6.32 -19.16 -16.48
CA MET A 201 5.04 -19.20 -15.76
C MET A 201 4.99 -20.26 -14.66
N VAL A 202 6.11 -20.50 -13.97
CA VAL A 202 6.21 -21.48 -12.88
C VAL A 202 6.33 -20.82 -11.51
N THR A 203 5.70 -21.41 -10.51
CA THR A 203 5.79 -20.98 -9.10
C THR A 203 5.65 -22.18 -8.17
N VAL A 204 5.79 -21.93 -6.86
CA VAL A 204 5.44 -22.85 -5.80
C VAL A 204 4.00 -22.58 -5.36
N MET A 205 3.18 -23.63 -5.42
CA MET A 205 1.88 -23.72 -4.76
C MET A 205 2.07 -24.37 -3.40
N TYR A 206 1.51 -23.75 -2.35
CA TYR A 206 1.54 -24.31 -1.01
C TYR A 206 0.24 -25.09 -0.73
N SER A 207 0.35 -26.39 -0.44
CA SER A 207 -0.80 -27.26 -0.16
C SER A 207 -1.11 -27.31 1.33
N ARG A 208 -2.37 -27.03 1.63
CA ARG A 208 -2.94 -27.07 2.99
C ARG A 208 -3.12 -28.51 3.45
N GLU A 209 -3.52 -29.38 2.53
CA GLU A 209 -3.73 -30.82 2.72
C GLU A 209 -2.42 -31.51 3.11
N ASN A 210 -1.35 -31.26 2.35
CA ASN A 210 -0.04 -31.84 2.63
C ASN A 210 0.56 -31.27 3.92
N LEU A 211 0.33 -29.99 4.21
CA LEU A 211 0.71 -29.40 5.51
C LEU A 211 -0.01 -30.11 6.67
N CYS A 212 -1.33 -30.26 6.58
CA CYS A 212 -2.15 -30.98 7.56
C CYS A 212 -1.69 -32.44 7.73
N HIS A 213 -1.47 -33.15 6.63
CA HIS A 213 -0.97 -34.53 6.65
C HIS A 213 0.38 -34.65 7.36
N ALA A 214 1.34 -33.76 7.05
CA ALA A 214 2.65 -33.76 7.67
C ALA A 214 2.63 -33.36 9.15
N LEU A 215 1.62 -32.61 9.59
CA LEU A 215 1.43 -32.17 10.97
C LEU A 215 0.47 -33.07 11.78
N GLY A 216 -0.22 -34.01 11.13
CA GLY A 216 -1.25 -34.84 11.78
C GLY A 216 -2.47 -34.04 12.22
N LEU A 217 -2.83 -33.00 11.47
CA LEU A 217 -3.96 -32.10 11.73
C LEU A 217 -5.09 -32.32 10.72
N ASN A 218 -6.32 -31.94 11.08
CA ASN A 218 -7.39 -31.78 10.10
C ASN A 218 -7.35 -30.36 9.51
N ILE A 219 -7.90 -30.17 8.30
CA ILE A 219 -7.99 -28.85 7.66
C ILE A 219 -8.79 -27.88 8.54
N THR A 220 -9.82 -28.36 9.24
CA THR A 220 -10.64 -27.59 10.17
C THR A 220 -9.89 -27.09 11.40
N ASP A 221 -8.70 -27.65 11.68
CA ASP A 221 -7.86 -27.27 12.83
C ASP A 221 -6.91 -26.12 12.49
N LEU A 222 -6.73 -25.78 11.21
CA LEU A 222 -5.79 -24.75 10.75
C LEU A 222 -6.05 -23.37 11.38
N PRO A 223 -7.31 -22.87 11.50
CA PRO A 223 -7.56 -21.60 12.19
C PRO A 223 -7.11 -21.59 13.65
N LEU A 224 -7.39 -22.66 14.41
CA LEU A 224 -6.92 -22.76 15.80
C LEU A 224 -5.40 -22.87 15.86
N PHE A 225 -4.82 -23.65 14.95
CA PHE A 225 -3.37 -23.80 14.82
C PHE A 225 -2.68 -22.45 14.56
N ALA A 226 -3.21 -21.64 13.65
CA ALA A 226 -2.75 -20.28 13.39
C ALA A 226 -2.75 -19.43 14.67
N CYS A 227 -3.87 -19.42 15.40
CA CYS A 227 -4.00 -18.70 16.67
C CYS A 227 -2.97 -19.15 17.71
N LEU A 228 -2.76 -20.45 17.87
CA LEU A 228 -1.83 -21.01 18.86
C LEU A 228 -0.34 -20.89 18.47
N LEU A 229 -0.04 -20.54 17.23
CA LEU A 229 1.30 -20.12 16.79
C LEU A 229 1.54 -18.62 16.91
N GLY A 230 0.49 -17.86 17.19
CA GLY A 230 0.49 -16.40 17.19
C GLY A 230 0.22 -15.84 15.81
N ASN A 231 -0.81 -14.99 15.74
CA ASN A 231 -1.24 -14.27 14.55
C ASN A 231 -1.52 -12.80 14.91
N ASP A 232 -2.14 -12.05 14.00
CA ASP A 232 -2.42 -10.63 14.21
C ASP A 232 -3.44 -10.34 15.34
N ILE A 233 -4.18 -11.35 15.82
CA ILE A 233 -5.16 -11.22 16.92
C ILE A 233 -4.61 -11.79 18.23
N VAL A 234 -3.93 -12.93 18.17
CA VAL A 234 -3.39 -13.65 19.33
C VAL A 234 -1.88 -13.42 19.37
N PRO A 235 -1.35 -12.56 20.24
CA PRO A 235 0.05 -12.19 20.21
C PRO A 235 0.97 -13.31 20.74
N GLU A 236 2.25 -13.27 20.36
CA GLU A 236 3.20 -14.34 20.67
C GLU A 236 3.64 -14.38 22.15
N ASP A 237 3.62 -13.23 22.83
CA ASP A 237 4.04 -13.06 24.22
C ASP A 237 3.16 -13.85 25.20
N ILE A 238 1.85 -13.88 24.96
CA ILE A 238 0.91 -14.67 25.77
C ILE A 238 1.06 -16.19 25.53
N LEU A 239 1.62 -16.60 24.39
CA LEU A 239 1.75 -18.01 24.00
C LEU A 239 3.08 -18.64 24.42
N GLU A 240 4.06 -17.85 24.86
CA GLU A 240 5.41 -18.35 25.15
C GLU A 240 5.41 -19.47 26.21
N GLY A 241 4.67 -19.29 27.31
CA GLY A 241 4.52 -20.31 28.35
C GLY A 241 3.78 -21.57 27.86
N PHE A 242 2.84 -21.41 26.93
CA PHE A 242 2.14 -22.54 26.29
C PHE A 242 3.06 -23.33 25.36
N TRP A 243 3.87 -22.64 24.54
CA TRP A 243 4.84 -23.28 23.66
C TRP A 243 5.87 -24.10 24.43
N GLN A 244 6.38 -23.58 25.55
CA GLN A 244 7.31 -24.30 26.41
C GLN A 244 6.72 -25.61 26.93
N LYS A 245 5.46 -25.61 27.38
CA LYS A 245 4.73 -26.81 27.83
C LYS A 245 4.55 -27.82 26.69
N CYS A 246 4.18 -27.35 25.49
CA CYS A 246 3.99 -28.22 24.33
C CYS A 246 5.29 -28.90 23.91
N VAL A 247 6.39 -28.14 23.82
CA VAL A 247 7.71 -28.66 23.43
C VAL A 247 8.23 -29.65 24.47
N ALA A 248 8.05 -29.38 25.78
CA ALA A 248 8.44 -30.30 26.84
C ALA A 248 7.68 -31.64 26.80
N SER A 249 6.46 -31.63 26.26
CA SER A 249 5.61 -32.83 26.15
C SER A 249 5.87 -33.65 24.87
N CYS A 250 6.77 -33.20 23.99
CA CYS A 250 7.10 -33.87 22.72
C CYS A 250 8.34 -34.77 22.84
N PRO A 251 8.35 -35.97 22.22
CA PRO A 251 9.50 -36.88 22.27
C PRO A 251 10.74 -36.27 21.58
N PRO A 252 11.97 -36.55 22.05
CA PRO A 252 13.20 -35.96 21.50
C PRO A 252 13.54 -36.37 20.06
N LYS A 253 12.87 -37.38 19.48
CA LYS A 253 13.14 -37.90 18.13
C LYS A 253 12.64 -36.99 16.98
N SER A 254 11.83 -35.96 17.26
CA SER A 254 11.27 -35.05 16.24
C SER A 254 11.90 -33.65 16.24
N GLN A 255 12.99 -33.44 17.00
CA GLN A 255 13.58 -32.12 17.19
C GLN A 255 14.44 -31.71 15.98
N SER A 256 13.94 -30.75 15.22
CA SER A 256 14.73 -29.94 14.28
C SER A 256 15.75 -29.10 15.06
N TYR A 257 16.87 -28.73 14.44
CA TYR A 257 17.77 -27.71 15.00
C TYR A 257 17.10 -26.34 15.12
N ASP A 258 16.02 -26.11 14.35
CA ASP A 258 15.27 -24.86 14.40
C ASP A 258 14.21 -24.84 15.51
N LYS A 259 14.35 -23.89 16.45
CA LYS A 259 13.46 -23.71 17.60
C LYS A 259 12.01 -23.50 17.16
N ARG A 260 11.76 -22.74 16.09
CA ARG A 260 10.41 -22.39 15.65
C ARG A 260 9.72 -23.58 14.99
N ALA A 261 10.43 -24.36 14.20
CA ALA A 261 9.90 -25.62 13.65
C ALA A 261 9.49 -26.61 14.75
N ASN A 262 10.24 -26.68 15.86
CA ASN A 262 9.88 -27.52 17.00
C ASN A 262 8.59 -27.05 17.67
N ILE A 263 8.42 -25.73 17.84
CA ILE A 263 7.18 -25.15 18.35
C ILE A 263 6.00 -25.52 17.43
N ILE A 264 6.16 -25.35 16.11
CA ILE A 264 5.12 -25.65 15.12
C ILE A 264 4.67 -27.12 15.22
N ARG A 265 5.60 -28.07 15.25
CA ARG A 265 5.28 -29.50 15.40
C ARG A 265 4.65 -29.82 16.76
N ALA A 266 5.13 -29.17 17.83
CA ALA A 266 4.62 -29.42 19.18
C ALA A 266 3.19 -28.90 19.36
N VAL A 267 2.88 -27.72 18.83
CA VAL A 267 1.52 -27.16 18.84
C VAL A 267 0.59 -28.03 17.99
N ALA A 268 1.02 -28.46 16.80
CA ALA A 268 0.23 -29.39 16.00
C ALA A 268 -0.07 -30.71 16.74
N SER A 269 0.95 -31.32 17.35
CA SER A 269 0.77 -32.55 18.13
C SER A 269 -0.10 -32.35 19.37
N TYR A 270 -0.20 -31.13 19.90
CA TYR A 270 -1.10 -30.83 21.01
C TYR A 270 -2.55 -30.78 20.53
N ILE A 271 -2.82 -30.06 19.43
CA ILE A 271 -4.15 -29.94 18.84
C ILE A 271 -4.69 -31.31 18.40
N SER A 272 -3.83 -32.18 17.85
CA SER A 272 -4.24 -33.51 17.39
C SER A 272 -4.69 -34.45 18.52
N ARG A 273 -4.48 -34.09 19.81
CA ARG A 273 -4.82 -34.91 20.98
C ARG A 273 -6.05 -34.42 21.73
N ILE A 274 -6.52 -33.20 21.46
CA ILE A 274 -7.65 -32.60 22.15
C ILE A 274 -8.94 -32.81 21.35
N PRO A 275 -10.12 -32.89 21.99
CA PRO A 275 -11.38 -32.96 21.28
C PRO A 275 -11.63 -31.71 20.44
N CYS A 276 -12.03 -31.86 19.19
CA CYS A 276 -12.41 -30.75 18.32
C CYS A 276 -13.81 -30.26 18.72
N SER A 277 -13.89 -29.23 19.57
CA SER A 277 -15.15 -28.67 20.05
C SER A 277 -15.01 -27.23 20.56
N TYR A 278 -16.12 -26.49 20.58
CA TYR A 278 -16.15 -25.15 21.16
C TYR A 278 -15.89 -25.14 22.67
N ASP A 279 -16.31 -26.17 23.42
CA ASP A 279 -16.03 -26.23 24.86
C ASP A 279 -14.53 -26.40 25.12
N THR A 280 -13.83 -27.20 24.32
CA THR A 280 -12.37 -27.29 24.39
C THR A 280 -11.68 -25.97 24.03
N LEU A 281 -12.22 -25.18 23.10
CA LEU A 281 -11.70 -23.84 22.82
C LEU A 281 -11.78 -22.94 24.06
N LYS A 282 -12.91 -22.96 24.78
CA LYS A 282 -13.08 -22.19 26.03
C LYS A 282 -12.08 -22.64 27.10
N ASP A 283 -11.89 -23.96 27.26
CA ASP A 283 -10.93 -24.50 28.22
C ASP A 283 -9.49 -24.01 27.91
N LEU A 284 -9.14 -23.89 26.62
CA LEU A 284 -7.86 -23.32 26.20
C LEU A 284 -7.77 -21.83 26.50
N GLU A 285 -8.84 -21.06 26.30
CA GLU A 285 -8.88 -19.64 26.66
C GLU A 285 -8.68 -19.43 28.17
N GLU A 286 -9.23 -20.31 29.01
CA GLU A 286 -9.04 -20.26 30.46
C GLU A 286 -7.62 -20.67 30.91
N MET A 287 -6.95 -21.54 30.15
CA MET A 287 -5.60 -22.02 30.46
C MET A 287 -4.51 -21.01 30.07
N LEU A 288 -4.70 -20.31 28.96
CA LEU A 288 -3.75 -19.32 28.49
C LEU A 288 -3.76 -18.09 29.41
N PRO A 289 -2.63 -17.40 29.60
CA PRO A 289 -2.57 -16.15 30.35
C PRO A 289 -3.18 -15.01 29.53
N LEU A 290 -4.36 -15.23 28.96
CA LEU A 290 -5.18 -14.20 28.35
C LEU A 290 -5.54 -13.24 29.48
N ALA A 291 -5.16 -11.97 29.34
CA ALA A 291 -5.63 -10.91 30.23
C ALA A 291 -7.17 -10.77 30.11
N SER A 292 -7.72 -9.60 30.45
CA SER A 292 -9.15 -9.27 30.54
C SER A 292 -10.07 -9.68 29.36
N ASP A 293 -9.54 -10.18 28.24
CA ASP A 293 -10.28 -10.57 27.03
C ASP A 293 -10.37 -12.10 26.86
N LYS A 294 -11.39 -12.69 27.49
CA LYS A 294 -11.68 -14.13 27.44
C LYS A 294 -12.30 -14.61 26.10
N LYS A 295 -12.18 -13.84 25.01
CA LYS A 295 -12.70 -14.21 23.68
C LYS A 295 -11.62 -14.06 22.59
N LEU A 296 -10.35 -14.03 22.98
CA LEU A 296 -9.26 -13.77 22.04
C LEU A 296 -9.08 -14.91 21.04
N LEU A 297 -9.10 -16.18 21.49
CA LEU A 297 -9.00 -17.33 20.59
C LEU A 297 -10.28 -17.46 19.76
N TYR A 298 -11.45 -17.20 20.34
CA TYR A 298 -12.72 -17.15 19.60
C TYR A 298 -12.60 -16.22 18.39
N ARG A 299 -12.21 -14.96 18.61
CA ARG A 299 -12.07 -13.97 17.52
C ARG A 299 -10.96 -14.33 16.53
N GLY A 300 -9.87 -14.92 17.02
CA GLY A 300 -8.77 -15.37 16.17
C GLY A 300 -9.18 -16.52 15.23
N VAL A 301 -9.99 -17.47 15.70
CA VAL A 301 -10.53 -18.53 14.84
C VAL A 301 -11.58 -17.96 13.89
N GLU A 302 -12.44 -17.06 14.37
CA GLU A 302 -13.49 -16.40 13.58
C GLU A 302 -12.92 -15.57 12.43
N SER A 303 -11.75 -14.92 12.60
CA SER A 303 -11.14 -14.10 11.54
C SER A 303 -10.68 -14.88 10.31
N TYR A 304 -10.54 -16.20 10.41
CA TYR A 304 -10.21 -17.07 9.26
C TYR A 304 -11.45 -17.68 8.59
N LEU A 305 -12.67 -17.39 9.07
CA LEU A 305 -13.90 -17.88 8.47
C LEU A 305 -14.40 -16.96 7.35
N LEU A 306 -14.35 -17.49 6.13
CA LEU A 306 -14.88 -16.80 4.95
C LEU A 306 -16.41 -16.92 4.87
N PRO A 307 -17.10 -16.08 4.09
CA PRO A 307 -18.56 -16.12 3.97
C PRO A 307 -19.09 -17.53 3.63
N GLY A 308 -20.09 -17.98 4.39
CA GLY A 308 -20.72 -19.31 4.21
C GLY A 308 -19.97 -20.48 4.88
N GLN A 309 -18.82 -20.24 5.51
CA GLN A 309 -18.04 -21.30 6.18
C GLN A 309 -18.41 -21.42 7.66
N GLN A 310 -18.17 -22.61 8.22
CA GLN A 310 -18.36 -22.92 9.64
C GLN A 310 -17.09 -23.56 10.20
N SER A 311 -16.90 -23.44 11.51
CA SER A 311 -15.80 -24.10 12.24
C SER A 311 -16.36 -25.00 13.33
N PRO A 312 -15.85 -26.24 13.48
CA PRO A 312 -16.20 -27.09 14.62
C PRO A 312 -15.69 -26.53 15.96
N TRP A 313 -14.73 -25.59 15.92
CA TRP A 313 -14.19 -24.90 17.10
C TRP A 313 -15.08 -23.76 17.58
N LEU A 314 -16.08 -23.35 16.81
CA LEU A 314 -17.00 -22.25 17.15
C LEU A 314 -18.45 -22.76 17.21
N PRO A 315 -19.33 -22.12 18.00
CA PRO A 315 -20.73 -22.48 18.03
C PRO A 315 -21.39 -22.17 16.67
N PRO A 316 -22.34 -22.99 16.20
CA PRO A 316 -23.11 -22.67 15.01
C PRO A 316 -24.00 -21.45 15.30
N SER A 317 -23.63 -20.29 14.77
CA SER A 317 -24.44 -19.07 14.82
C SER A 317 -24.68 -18.50 13.42
N VAL A 318 -25.80 -17.79 13.28
CA VAL A 318 -26.42 -17.32 12.03
C VAL A 318 -25.44 -16.47 11.23
N SER A 319 -25.04 -16.98 10.07
CA SER A 319 -24.48 -16.28 8.91
C SER A 319 -23.47 -15.18 9.19
N ASN A 320 -22.20 -15.42 8.84
CA ASN A 320 -21.11 -14.44 8.71
C ASN A 320 -21.62 -13.09 8.22
N SER A 321 -22.00 -12.28 9.18
CA SER A 321 -22.29 -10.88 9.07
C SER A 321 -21.40 -10.26 10.13
N GLN A 322 -20.10 -10.22 9.83
CA GLN A 322 -19.40 -8.95 10.02
C GLN A 322 -20.07 -7.92 9.08
N ILE A 323 -21.36 -7.64 9.32
CA ILE A 323 -21.88 -6.29 9.20
C ILE A 323 -20.99 -5.58 10.21
N LEU A 324 -19.89 -5.03 9.70
CA LEU A 324 -19.14 -3.97 10.35
C LEU A 324 -20.21 -3.15 11.05
N LYS A 325 -20.24 -3.14 12.39
CA LYS A 325 -21.11 -2.22 13.13
C LYS A 325 -20.81 -0.88 12.48
N GLN A 326 -21.77 -0.40 11.70
CA GLN A 326 -21.54 0.70 10.79
C GLN A 326 -21.37 1.89 11.72
N GLU A 327 -20.13 2.17 12.10
CA GLU A 327 -19.78 3.39 12.80
C GLU A 327 -20.39 4.50 11.98
N THR A 328 -21.13 5.39 12.64
CA THR A 328 -21.82 6.49 11.97
C THR A 328 -20.78 7.25 11.16
N ALA A 329 -20.88 7.18 9.83
CA ALA A 329 -19.95 7.85 8.94
C ALA A 329 -19.94 9.36 9.26
N ILE A 330 -18.76 9.99 9.16
CA ILE A 330 -18.65 11.44 9.38
C ILE A 330 -19.46 12.21 8.34
N CYS A 331 -19.49 11.73 7.09
CA CYS A 331 -20.29 12.34 6.04
C CYS A 331 -21.79 12.00 6.21
N PRO A 332 -22.67 13.00 6.43
CA PRO A 332 -24.10 12.74 6.58
C PRO A 332 -24.81 12.49 5.23
N ASP A 333 -24.26 13.00 4.11
CA ASP A 333 -24.82 12.80 2.77
C ASP A 333 -24.53 11.38 2.28
N GLN A 334 -25.58 10.55 2.26
CA GLN A 334 -25.50 9.13 1.92
C GLN A 334 -25.11 8.88 0.45
N GLU A 335 -25.50 9.75 -0.47
CA GLU A 335 -25.17 9.60 -1.89
C GLU A 335 -23.68 9.88 -2.13
N ILE A 336 -23.17 10.95 -1.51
CA ILE A 336 -21.74 11.29 -1.53
C ILE A 336 -20.90 10.22 -0.84
N PHE A 337 -21.34 9.73 0.32
CA PHE A 337 -20.64 8.68 1.05
C PHE A 337 -20.57 7.37 0.23
N GLN A 338 -21.68 6.98 -0.39
CA GLN A 338 -21.73 5.78 -1.23
C GLN A 338 -20.84 5.93 -2.48
N LEU A 339 -20.84 7.10 -3.13
CA LEU A 339 -19.95 7.39 -4.25
C LEU A 339 -18.47 7.31 -3.86
N ALA A 340 -18.11 7.89 -2.70
CA ALA A 340 -16.74 7.83 -2.19
C ALA A 340 -16.30 6.38 -1.89
N LYS A 341 -17.20 5.58 -1.32
CA LYS A 341 -16.98 4.15 -1.04
C LYS A 341 -16.77 3.35 -2.33
N GLU A 342 -17.61 3.55 -3.34
CA GLU A 342 -17.50 2.87 -4.64
C GLU A 342 -16.21 3.23 -5.36
N GLN A 343 -15.83 4.51 -5.35
CA GLN A 343 -14.56 4.95 -5.91
C GLN A 343 -13.36 4.38 -5.15
N HIS A 344 -13.45 4.31 -3.81
CA HIS A 344 -12.41 3.69 -2.99
C HIS A 344 -12.23 2.22 -3.35
N VAL A 345 -13.31 1.44 -3.35
CA VAL A 345 -13.29 0.01 -3.74
C VAL A 345 -12.72 -0.15 -5.14
N ARG A 346 -13.06 0.72 -6.09
CA ARG A 346 -12.49 0.71 -7.45
C ARG A 346 -11.08 1.30 -7.56
N ALA A 347 -10.45 1.69 -6.45
CA ALA A 347 -9.14 2.34 -6.40
C ALA A 347 -9.03 3.63 -7.25
N GLU A 348 -10.07 4.44 -7.28
CA GLU A 348 -10.18 5.67 -8.10
C GLU A 348 -9.88 6.95 -7.34
N ASN A 349 -9.88 6.90 -6.00
CA ASN A 349 -9.54 8.03 -5.15
C ASN A 349 -8.41 7.67 -4.17
N TYR A 350 -7.90 8.69 -3.48
CA TYR A 350 -6.90 8.52 -2.44
C TYR A 350 -7.36 9.18 -1.15
N MET A 351 -7.46 8.39 -0.07
CA MET A 351 -7.81 8.80 1.30
C MET A 351 -9.21 9.41 1.51
N VAL A 352 -9.95 9.75 0.46
CA VAL A 352 -11.28 10.40 0.55
C VAL A 352 -12.27 9.57 1.38
N TYR A 353 -12.39 8.27 1.09
CA TYR A 353 -13.29 7.39 1.86
C TYR A 353 -12.89 7.29 3.34
N ASN A 354 -11.59 7.23 3.64
CA ASN A 354 -11.09 7.11 5.02
C ASN A 354 -11.44 8.36 5.83
N VAL A 355 -11.32 9.55 5.22
CA VAL A 355 -11.74 10.82 5.82
C VAL A 355 -13.26 10.86 6.04
N LEU A 356 -14.06 10.54 5.02
CA LEU A 356 -15.52 10.62 5.10
C LEU A 356 -16.17 9.55 5.99
N SER A 357 -15.50 8.40 6.17
CA SER A 357 -15.97 7.31 7.01
C SER A 357 -15.61 7.52 8.47
N LYS A 358 -14.31 7.62 8.78
CA LYS A 358 -13.79 7.60 10.16
C LYS A 358 -13.05 8.86 10.57
N GLY A 359 -12.76 9.77 9.63
CA GLY A 359 -11.92 10.94 9.90
C GLY A 359 -10.54 10.52 10.38
N GLU A 360 -10.02 9.39 9.89
CA GLU A 360 -8.73 8.85 10.25
C GLU A 360 -7.98 8.46 8.98
N VAL A 361 -6.73 8.88 8.88
CA VAL A 361 -5.86 8.60 7.72
C VAL A 361 -4.46 8.24 8.18
N GLU A 362 -3.76 7.45 7.36
CA GLU A 362 -2.37 7.07 7.61
C GLU A 362 -1.50 7.27 6.39
N CYS A 363 -0.25 7.66 6.61
CA CYS A 363 0.74 7.75 5.54
C CYS A 363 2.07 7.19 6.03
N SER A 364 2.65 6.28 5.24
CA SER A 364 3.88 5.58 5.62
C SER A 364 5.12 6.47 5.51
N ASN A 365 6.27 5.87 5.85
CA ASN A 365 7.58 6.45 5.71
C ASN A 365 7.87 6.80 4.24
N THR A 366 8.77 7.73 4.07
CA THR A 366 9.38 8.19 2.82
C THR A 366 10.89 8.30 3.07
N LEU A 367 11.72 8.50 2.05
CA LEU A 367 13.16 8.67 2.26
C LEU A 367 13.43 10.09 2.80
N GLU A 368 13.32 10.22 4.11
CA GLU A 368 13.68 11.40 4.92
C GLU A 368 14.91 11.09 5.77
N ASP A 369 15.87 12.00 5.80
CA ASP A 369 17.05 11.89 6.63
C ASP A 369 16.87 12.68 7.93
N GLU A 370 16.62 11.98 9.05
CA GLU A 370 16.41 12.62 10.34
C GLU A 370 17.62 13.43 10.86
N LEU A 371 18.81 13.19 10.29
CA LEU A 371 20.04 13.91 10.67
C LEU A 371 20.28 15.15 9.81
N ASP A 372 19.51 15.33 8.74
CA ASP A 372 19.56 16.51 7.88
C ASP A 372 18.36 17.41 8.17
N THR A 373 18.60 18.48 8.94
CA THR A 373 17.54 19.38 9.39
C THR A 373 17.24 20.50 8.39
N GLU A 374 17.81 20.47 7.17
CA GLU A 374 17.51 21.48 6.15
C GLU A 374 16.06 21.40 5.69
N LEU A 375 15.48 20.20 5.59
CA LEU A 375 14.09 19.99 5.20
C LEU A 375 13.23 19.62 6.42
N PRO A 376 12.09 20.29 6.66
CA PRO A 376 11.11 19.82 7.62
C PRO A 376 10.57 18.44 7.24
N GLY A 377 9.96 17.73 8.20
CA GLY A 377 9.37 16.41 7.92
C GLY A 377 8.33 16.52 6.80
N GLN A 378 8.43 15.67 5.77
CA GLN A 378 7.67 15.87 4.52
C GLN A 378 6.16 15.75 4.77
N ALA A 379 5.74 14.97 5.77
CA ALA A 379 4.35 14.93 6.21
C ALA A 379 3.82 16.29 6.70
N LEU A 380 4.67 17.04 7.40
CA LEU A 380 4.35 18.36 7.96
C LEU A 380 4.32 19.42 6.86
N ILE A 381 5.25 19.35 5.90
CA ILE A 381 5.28 20.26 4.74
C ILE A 381 3.93 20.27 4.04
N TYR A 382 3.32 19.10 3.76
CA TYR A 382 2.02 19.02 3.10
C TYR A 382 0.79 19.06 4.04
N ARG A 383 0.97 19.29 5.35
CA ARG A 383 -0.17 19.36 6.28
C ARG A 383 -1.14 20.50 5.94
N PRO A 384 -0.69 21.73 5.58
CA PRO A 384 -1.60 22.81 5.20
C PRO A 384 -2.56 22.41 4.06
N VAL A 385 -2.04 21.78 3.00
CA VAL A 385 -2.87 21.29 1.89
C VAL A 385 -3.90 20.28 2.37
N ARG A 386 -3.51 19.35 3.24
CA ARG A 386 -4.47 18.38 3.82
C ARG A 386 -5.54 19.06 4.67
N GLN A 387 -5.19 20.10 5.43
CA GLN A 387 -6.17 20.88 6.19
C GLN A 387 -7.21 21.57 5.28
N HIS A 388 -6.78 22.07 4.12
CA HIS A 388 -7.69 22.59 3.10
C HIS A 388 -8.52 21.50 2.43
N ILE A 389 -7.93 20.35 2.10
CA ILE A 389 -8.68 19.21 1.57
C ILE A 389 -9.76 18.74 2.55
N TYR A 390 -9.44 18.68 3.84
CA TYR A 390 -10.41 18.28 4.86
C TYR A 390 -11.56 19.29 4.99
N SER A 391 -11.34 20.59 4.76
CA SER A 391 -12.44 21.55 4.78
C SER A 391 -13.39 21.35 3.60
N VAL A 392 -12.88 20.96 2.42
CA VAL A 392 -13.72 20.53 1.28
C VAL A 392 -14.52 19.28 1.64
N LEU A 393 -13.86 18.24 2.14
CA LEU A 393 -14.48 16.94 2.38
C LEU A 393 -15.50 16.96 3.53
N LEU A 394 -15.23 17.76 4.56
CA LEU A 394 -16.00 17.77 5.80
C LEU A 394 -16.93 18.98 5.94
N GLU A 395 -17.13 19.74 4.86
CA GLU A 395 -18.03 20.92 4.84
C GLU A 395 -19.44 20.57 5.34
N SER A 396 -20.00 19.43 4.90
CA SER A 396 -21.32 18.96 5.33
C SER A 396 -21.34 18.36 6.74
N GLY A 397 -20.17 18.09 7.33
CA GLY A 397 -20.01 17.50 8.65
C GLY A 397 -19.85 18.52 9.79
N LYS A 398 -19.97 19.83 9.51
CA LYS A 398 -19.88 20.88 10.53
C LYS A 398 -20.94 20.71 11.61
N ASP A 399 -20.56 20.99 12.85
CA ASP A 399 -21.50 21.01 13.97
C ASP A 399 -22.42 22.25 13.96
N THR A 400 -23.32 22.35 14.95
CA THR A 400 -24.25 23.48 15.08
C THR A 400 -23.56 24.83 15.29
N CYS A 401 -22.28 24.83 15.69
CA CYS A 401 -21.45 26.01 15.87
C CYS A 401 -20.60 26.32 14.62
N GLY A 402 -20.71 25.51 13.55
CA GLY A 402 -19.93 25.66 12.32
C GLY A 402 -18.51 25.10 12.39
N ALA A 403 -18.16 24.37 13.45
CA ALA A 403 -16.83 23.79 13.60
C ALA A 403 -16.71 22.48 12.79
N TYR A 404 -15.59 22.31 12.10
CA TYR A 404 -15.31 21.08 11.36
C TYR A 404 -14.94 19.92 12.30
N PRO A 405 -15.30 18.67 11.93
CA PRO A 405 -14.77 17.48 12.57
C PRO A 405 -13.23 17.44 12.49
N ILE A 406 -12.60 17.02 13.59
CA ILE A 406 -11.15 16.82 13.67
C ILE A 406 -10.77 15.55 12.91
N VAL A 407 -9.69 15.60 12.12
CA VAL A 407 -9.12 14.44 11.44
C VAL A 407 -7.92 13.91 12.22
N LYS A 408 -7.86 12.59 12.42
CA LYS A 408 -6.76 11.87 13.06
C LYS A 408 -5.74 11.45 12.01
N GLU A 409 -4.51 11.96 12.10
CA GLU A 409 -3.42 11.62 11.20
C GLU A 409 -2.39 10.69 11.85
N TRP A 410 -2.23 9.49 11.29
CA TRP A 410 -1.10 8.59 11.56
C TRP A 410 -0.04 8.74 10.47
N PHE A 411 0.58 9.92 10.41
CA PHE A 411 1.56 10.24 9.38
C PHE A 411 2.97 10.09 9.94
N VAL A 412 3.79 9.28 9.28
CA VAL A 412 5.19 9.12 9.69
C VAL A 412 6.02 10.31 9.19
N TYR A 413 6.76 10.93 10.10
CA TYR A 413 7.79 11.94 9.85
C TYR A 413 8.85 11.86 10.96
N PHE A 414 10.03 12.43 10.73
CA PHE A 414 11.09 12.40 11.74
C PHE A 414 10.64 13.05 13.06
N GLY A 415 10.97 12.43 14.19
CA GLY A 415 10.57 12.91 15.52
C GLY A 415 9.13 12.57 15.94
N ASN A 416 8.29 12.00 15.08
CA ASN A 416 6.97 11.51 15.51
C ASN A 416 7.10 10.14 16.22
N PRO A 417 6.77 10.03 17.52
CA PRO A 417 6.82 8.75 18.23
C PRO A 417 5.68 7.79 17.83
N MET A 418 4.63 8.29 17.16
CA MET A 418 3.48 7.51 16.70
C MET A 418 2.75 6.80 17.85
N GLU A 419 2.72 7.38 19.05
CA GLU A 419 1.98 6.86 20.21
C GLU A 419 0.48 7.18 20.14
N GLN A 420 0.15 8.33 19.54
CA GLN A 420 -1.21 8.80 19.30
C GLN A 420 -1.26 9.50 17.93
N PRO A 421 -2.43 9.57 17.27
CA PRO A 421 -2.55 10.31 16.03
C PRO A 421 -2.43 11.80 16.28
N ASP A 422 -1.90 12.53 15.30
CA ASP A 422 -1.99 13.98 15.28
C ASP A 422 -3.44 14.40 15.03
N LEU A 423 -3.94 15.32 15.85
CA LEU A 423 -5.28 15.88 15.70
C LEU A 423 -5.20 17.11 14.80
N VAL A 424 -5.68 16.97 13.57
CA VAL A 424 -5.58 17.99 12.53
C VAL A 424 -6.94 18.64 12.30
N GLN A 425 -7.00 19.95 12.56
CA GLN A 425 -8.19 20.76 12.33
C GLN A 425 -8.22 21.22 10.87
N PRO A 426 -9.34 21.05 10.15
CA PRO A 426 -9.53 21.64 8.82
C PRO A 426 -9.42 23.17 8.84
N ILE A 427 -8.80 23.73 7.81
CA ILE A 427 -8.65 25.17 7.62
C ILE A 427 -9.55 25.61 6.47
N LEU A 428 -10.28 26.70 6.67
CA LEU A 428 -11.18 27.24 5.67
C LEU A 428 -10.39 27.67 4.43
N LEU A 429 -10.88 27.26 3.26
CA LEU A 429 -10.35 27.69 1.97
C LEU A 429 -10.64 29.17 1.74
N ASP A 430 -9.65 29.88 1.19
CA ASP A 430 -9.83 31.25 0.71
C ASP A 430 -10.42 31.24 -0.71
N THR A 431 -11.71 30.91 -0.82
CA THR A 431 -12.44 30.89 -2.09
C THR A 431 -13.59 31.90 -2.11
N PRO A 432 -13.77 32.67 -3.20
CA PRO A 432 -14.92 33.56 -3.35
C PRO A 432 -16.24 32.79 -3.20
N GLY A 433 -17.06 33.16 -2.20
CA GLY A 433 -18.33 32.48 -1.92
C GLY A 433 -18.24 31.32 -0.91
N GLY A 434 -17.07 31.08 -0.32
CA GLY A 434 -16.83 30.03 0.68
C GLY A 434 -16.58 28.65 0.06
N THR A 435 -16.38 27.64 0.91
CA THR A 435 -16.12 26.26 0.49
C THR A 435 -17.35 25.66 -0.21
N PRO A 436 -17.24 25.23 -1.48
CA PRO A 436 -18.36 24.60 -2.19
C PRO A 436 -18.74 23.24 -1.59
N SER A 437 -20.01 22.87 -1.68
CA SER A 437 -20.46 21.56 -1.21
C SER A 437 -19.97 20.42 -2.11
N LEU A 438 -19.74 19.24 -1.54
CA LEU A 438 -19.38 18.03 -2.30
C LEU A 438 -20.41 17.67 -3.37
N ARG A 439 -21.70 17.94 -3.15
CA ARG A 439 -22.73 17.76 -4.19
C ARG A 439 -22.46 18.63 -5.41
N THR A 440 -22.10 19.90 -5.18
CA THR A 440 -21.75 20.84 -6.26
C THR A 440 -20.51 20.36 -7.01
N LEU A 441 -19.47 19.96 -6.27
CA LEU A 441 -18.22 19.52 -6.87
C LEU A 441 -18.37 18.18 -7.59
N TRP A 442 -19.07 17.19 -7.06
CA TRP A 442 -19.01 15.82 -7.59
C TRP A 442 -20.19 15.46 -8.51
N LEU A 443 -21.38 16.00 -8.25
CA LEU A 443 -22.61 15.56 -8.93
C LEU A 443 -23.06 16.54 -10.02
N THR A 444 -22.72 17.83 -9.91
CA THR A 444 -23.08 18.83 -10.91
C THR A 444 -22.19 18.72 -12.15
N LYS A 445 -22.78 18.94 -13.33
CA LYS A 445 -22.09 18.97 -14.63
C LYS A 445 -22.16 20.37 -15.23
N GLY A 446 -21.18 20.74 -16.03
CA GLY A 446 -21.13 22.02 -16.74
C GLY A 446 -19.74 22.63 -16.72
N LEU A 447 -19.45 23.54 -17.66
CA LEU A 447 -18.13 24.18 -17.78
C LEU A 447 -17.80 25.05 -16.56
N GLU A 448 -18.78 25.82 -16.07
CA GLU A 448 -18.61 26.66 -14.87
C GLU A 448 -18.17 25.85 -13.65
N VAL A 449 -18.73 24.64 -13.48
CA VAL A 449 -18.34 23.74 -12.40
C VAL A 449 -16.94 23.18 -12.61
N GLN A 450 -16.49 22.94 -13.85
CA GLN A 450 -15.11 22.51 -14.09
C GLN A 450 -14.12 23.61 -13.69
N THR A 451 -14.39 24.87 -14.06
CA THR A 451 -13.59 26.01 -13.61
C THR A 451 -13.59 26.13 -12.08
N LEU A 452 -14.75 25.94 -11.44
CA LEU A 452 -14.85 25.93 -9.98
C LEU A 452 -14.03 24.80 -9.36
N ARG A 453 -14.10 23.57 -9.87
CA ARG A 453 -13.31 22.42 -9.38
C ARG A 453 -11.81 22.70 -9.48
N TYR A 454 -11.38 23.29 -10.61
CA TYR A 454 -9.98 23.65 -10.83
C TYR A 454 -9.52 24.76 -9.87
N SER A 455 -10.35 25.79 -9.67
CA SER A 455 -10.09 26.86 -8.70
C SER A 455 -9.99 26.34 -7.27
N VAL A 456 -10.92 25.49 -6.82
CA VAL A 456 -10.88 24.88 -5.48
C VAL A 456 -9.65 23.99 -5.31
N PHE A 457 -9.26 23.25 -6.36
CA PHE A 457 -8.04 22.44 -6.35
C PHE A 457 -6.79 23.30 -6.14
N LEU A 458 -6.65 24.42 -6.86
CA LEU A 458 -5.52 25.35 -6.67
C LEU A 458 -5.59 26.04 -5.31
N ALA A 459 -6.78 26.38 -4.83
CA ALA A 459 -6.99 26.95 -3.51
C ALA A 459 -6.52 26.02 -2.38
N CYS A 460 -6.55 24.68 -2.56
CA CYS A 460 -5.95 23.76 -1.59
C CYS A 460 -4.44 23.99 -1.39
N PHE A 461 -3.76 24.56 -2.39
CA PHE A 461 -2.33 24.89 -2.36
C PHE A 461 -2.07 26.39 -2.17
N ASP A 462 -3.10 27.18 -1.86
CA ASP A 462 -3.05 28.66 -1.79
C ASP A 462 -2.66 29.32 -3.14
N LEU A 463 -3.12 28.74 -4.26
CA LEU A 463 -2.83 29.21 -5.62
C LEU A 463 -4.08 29.66 -6.39
N GLN A 464 -5.16 30.01 -5.70
CA GLN A 464 -6.46 30.37 -6.30
C GLN A 464 -6.41 31.56 -7.27
N ASP A 465 -5.44 32.46 -7.09
CA ASP A 465 -5.28 33.66 -7.93
C ASP A 465 -4.57 33.37 -9.26
N MET A 466 -4.03 32.16 -9.45
CA MET A 466 -3.25 31.77 -10.65
C MET A 466 -4.03 30.86 -11.62
N VAL A 467 -5.37 30.84 -11.53
CA VAL A 467 -6.21 29.93 -12.32
C VAL A 467 -5.98 30.12 -13.83
N GLU A 468 -5.87 31.37 -14.29
CA GLU A 468 -5.73 31.68 -15.72
C GLU A 468 -4.37 31.21 -16.26
N GLU A 469 -3.29 31.44 -15.52
CA GLU A 469 -1.93 31.01 -15.87
C GLU A 469 -1.83 29.48 -15.93
N PHE A 470 -2.41 28.80 -14.95
CA PHE A 470 -2.39 27.34 -14.89
C PHE A 470 -3.21 26.68 -16.00
N GLN A 471 -4.28 27.31 -16.47
CA GLN A 471 -5.08 26.82 -17.60
C GLN A 471 -4.35 26.90 -18.95
N LEU A 472 -3.27 27.69 -19.05
CA LEU A 472 -2.43 27.76 -20.25
C LEU A 472 -1.38 26.63 -20.31
N LEU A 473 -1.15 25.94 -19.19
CA LEU A 473 -0.14 24.89 -19.08
C LEU A 473 -0.72 23.52 -19.45
N ASP A 474 0.11 22.67 -20.05
CA ASP A 474 -0.19 21.25 -20.18
C ASP A 474 -0.40 20.64 -18.79
N ALA A 475 -1.40 19.78 -18.62
CA ALA A 475 -1.81 19.28 -17.32
C ALA A 475 -0.67 18.63 -16.48
N PRO A 476 0.24 17.81 -17.04
CA PRO A 476 1.38 17.30 -16.28
C PRO A 476 2.35 18.41 -15.82
N ILE A 477 2.56 19.44 -16.65
CA ILE A 477 3.41 20.59 -16.28
C ILE A 477 2.70 21.42 -15.20
N ALA A 478 1.41 21.67 -15.34
CA ALA A 478 0.60 22.35 -14.33
C ALA A 478 0.70 21.64 -12.97
N ALA A 479 0.65 20.31 -12.94
CA ALA A 479 0.82 19.52 -11.72
C ALA A 479 2.20 19.75 -11.06
N VAL A 480 3.27 19.73 -11.87
CA VAL A 480 4.63 20.02 -11.39
C VAL A 480 4.72 21.45 -10.85
N CYS A 481 4.25 22.45 -11.61
CA CYS A 481 4.27 23.85 -11.23
C CYS A 481 3.50 24.10 -9.93
N CYS A 482 2.33 23.48 -9.75
CA CYS A 482 1.55 23.54 -8.51
C CYS A 482 2.40 23.13 -7.30
N LEU A 483 3.08 21.99 -7.40
CA LEU A 483 3.96 21.50 -6.33
C LEU A 483 5.19 22.38 -6.12
N LEU A 484 5.86 22.81 -7.20
CA LEU A 484 7.08 23.61 -7.06
C LEU A 484 6.80 24.98 -6.45
N ILE A 485 5.72 25.65 -6.86
CA ILE A 485 5.32 26.93 -6.26
C ILE A 485 4.97 26.72 -4.80
N TYR A 486 4.14 25.71 -4.48
CA TYR A 486 3.80 25.37 -3.11
C TYR A 486 5.04 25.10 -2.25
N LEU A 487 5.95 24.26 -2.73
CA LEU A 487 7.17 23.91 -2.01
C LEU A 487 8.06 25.13 -1.79
N THR A 488 8.19 26.01 -2.78
CA THR A 488 8.94 27.28 -2.67
C THR A 488 8.37 28.18 -1.57
N LEU A 489 7.05 28.19 -1.40
CA LEU A 489 6.38 28.98 -0.36
C LEU A 489 6.49 28.36 1.05
N GLN A 490 6.63 27.04 1.15
CA GLN A 490 6.59 26.32 2.44
C GLN A 490 7.96 25.91 2.96
N VAL A 491 8.99 25.90 2.12
CA VAL A 491 10.31 25.36 2.45
C VAL A 491 11.39 26.42 2.21
N ASP A 492 11.74 27.16 3.26
CA ASP A 492 12.73 28.25 3.23
C ASP A 492 14.12 27.83 2.75
N SER A 493 14.46 26.54 2.88
CA SER A 493 15.77 25.99 2.50
C SER A 493 15.86 25.55 1.04
N LEU A 494 14.80 25.70 0.23
CA LEU A 494 14.87 25.44 -1.20
C LEU A 494 15.66 26.54 -1.90
N SER A 495 16.72 26.12 -2.59
CA SER A 495 17.56 27.01 -3.38
C SER A 495 17.01 27.21 -4.79
N LEU A 496 17.51 28.25 -5.49
CA LEU A 496 17.21 28.45 -6.90
C LEU A 496 17.73 27.28 -7.73
N GLU A 497 18.87 26.70 -7.34
CA GLU A 497 19.47 25.53 -7.98
C GLU A 497 18.59 24.28 -7.83
N ASP A 498 17.95 24.09 -6.67
CA ASP A 498 16.96 23.02 -6.45
C ASP A 498 15.78 23.17 -7.43
N LEU A 499 15.24 24.38 -7.57
CA LEU A 499 14.13 24.68 -8.48
C LEU A 499 14.52 24.50 -9.94
N ASN A 500 15.67 25.02 -10.34
CA ASN A 500 16.22 24.84 -11.69
C ASN A 500 16.40 23.36 -12.03
N ALA A 501 16.78 22.53 -11.06
CA ALA A 501 16.91 21.09 -11.27
C ALA A 501 15.56 20.42 -11.56
N PHE A 502 14.49 20.77 -10.83
CA PHE A 502 13.15 20.24 -11.08
C PHE A 502 12.58 20.72 -12.42
N VAL A 503 12.76 22.00 -12.76
CA VAL A 503 12.27 22.56 -14.03
C VAL A 503 13.02 21.93 -15.21
N ALA A 504 14.35 21.87 -15.16
CA ALA A 504 15.15 21.23 -16.21
C ALA A 504 14.82 19.74 -16.34
N HIS A 505 14.62 19.04 -15.22
CA HIS A 505 14.17 17.65 -15.19
C HIS A 505 12.85 17.47 -15.94
N THR A 506 11.84 18.28 -15.59
CA THR A 506 10.47 18.18 -16.15
C THR A 506 10.48 18.38 -17.66
N LEU A 507 11.20 19.40 -18.12
CA LEU A 507 11.31 19.73 -19.54
C LEU A 507 12.07 18.65 -20.33
N CYS A 508 13.14 18.09 -19.75
CA CYS A 508 13.93 17.04 -20.41
C CYS A 508 13.20 15.68 -20.41
N LEU A 509 12.35 15.40 -19.42
CA LEU A 509 11.67 14.11 -19.28
C LEU A 509 10.75 13.82 -20.47
N GLN A 510 10.03 14.82 -20.98
CA GLN A 510 9.07 14.66 -22.09
C GLN A 510 9.72 14.09 -23.36
N GLY A 511 11.01 14.34 -23.58
CA GLY A 511 11.76 13.86 -24.73
C GLY A 511 12.45 12.50 -24.55
N LYS A 512 12.31 11.85 -23.38
CA LYS A 512 13.05 10.61 -23.05
C LYS A 512 12.14 9.39 -22.97
N SER A 513 12.61 8.29 -23.55
CA SER A 513 12.02 6.97 -23.42
C SER A 513 12.52 6.24 -22.18
N ALA A 514 11.75 5.24 -21.71
CA ALA A 514 12.13 4.37 -20.59
C ALA A 514 13.52 3.74 -20.77
N ALA A 515 13.88 3.31 -21.99
CA ALA A 515 15.20 2.72 -22.26
C ALA A 515 16.35 3.74 -22.13
N GLN A 516 16.13 4.99 -22.56
CA GLN A 516 17.11 6.07 -22.38
C GLN A 516 17.30 6.40 -20.90
N LEU A 517 16.21 6.51 -20.14
CA LEU A 517 16.25 6.75 -18.69
C LEU A 517 16.93 5.60 -17.95
N ALA A 518 16.58 4.36 -18.28
CA ALA A 518 17.22 3.15 -17.75
C ALA A 518 18.73 3.13 -18.04
N GLY A 519 19.16 3.61 -19.20
CA GLY A 519 20.56 3.70 -19.60
C GLY A 519 21.39 4.79 -18.92
N LEU A 520 20.76 5.79 -18.27
CA LEU A 520 21.47 6.90 -17.62
C LEU A 520 22.44 6.39 -16.55
N GLN A 521 23.68 6.90 -16.59
CA GLN A 521 24.74 6.57 -15.66
C GLN A 521 25.02 7.75 -14.74
N LEU A 522 24.76 7.58 -13.44
CA LEU A 522 25.06 8.59 -12.44
C LEU A 522 26.49 8.43 -11.94
N ALA A 523 27.26 9.52 -11.94
CA ALA A 523 28.61 9.52 -11.39
C ALA A 523 28.62 9.36 -9.86
N GLN A 524 27.62 9.93 -9.19
CA GLN A 524 27.41 9.84 -7.75
C GLN A 524 25.92 10.04 -7.45
N ILE A 525 25.50 9.69 -6.24
CA ILE A 525 24.16 9.98 -5.71
C ILE A 525 24.28 11.00 -4.59
N ASP A 526 23.53 12.08 -4.73
CA ASP A 526 23.42 13.12 -3.72
C ASP A 526 22.25 12.82 -2.75
N SER A 527 22.54 12.84 -1.44
CA SER A 527 21.56 12.52 -0.40
C SER A 527 20.47 13.59 -0.28
N ARG A 528 20.77 14.86 -0.50
CA ARG A 528 19.76 15.93 -0.49
C ARG A 528 18.82 15.78 -1.68
N ALA A 529 19.36 15.48 -2.87
CA ALA A 529 18.54 15.19 -4.04
C ALA A 529 17.65 13.94 -3.87
N VAL A 530 18.09 12.94 -3.10
CA VAL A 530 17.22 11.81 -2.71
C VAL A 530 16.03 12.30 -1.89
N GLN A 531 16.27 13.13 -0.87
CA GLN A 531 15.20 13.69 -0.05
C GLN A 531 14.22 14.55 -0.86
N LEU A 532 14.74 15.42 -1.73
CA LEU A 532 13.93 16.28 -2.61
C LEU A 532 13.08 15.46 -3.59
N GLY A 533 13.65 14.42 -4.20
CA GLY A 533 12.89 13.52 -5.07
C GLY A 533 11.76 12.81 -4.32
N SER A 534 12.05 12.30 -3.12
CA SER A 534 11.02 11.69 -2.26
C SER A 534 9.95 12.68 -1.78
N LEU A 535 10.33 13.92 -1.47
CA LEU A 535 9.43 15.02 -1.12
C LEU A 535 8.48 15.35 -2.27
N PHE A 536 9.01 15.42 -3.50
CA PHE A 536 8.22 15.68 -4.70
C PHE A 536 7.20 14.54 -4.96
N ILE A 537 7.64 13.29 -4.89
CA ILE A 537 6.76 12.12 -5.04
C ILE A 537 5.67 12.09 -3.96
N ARG A 538 5.99 12.47 -2.72
CA ARG A 538 4.98 12.63 -1.67
C ARG A 538 3.96 13.72 -2.05
N GLY A 539 4.43 14.82 -2.63
CA GLY A 539 3.58 15.88 -3.19
C GLY A 539 2.60 15.37 -4.25
N LEU A 540 3.02 14.48 -5.14
CA LEU A 540 2.12 13.88 -6.13
C LEU A 540 0.96 13.11 -5.47
N THR A 541 1.21 12.42 -4.35
CA THR A 541 0.11 11.78 -3.60
C THR A 541 -0.85 12.81 -2.99
N THR A 542 -0.34 13.97 -2.56
CA THR A 542 -1.16 15.10 -2.08
C THR A 542 -1.99 15.72 -3.20
N LEU A 543 -1.42 15.90 -4.41
CA LEU A 543 -2.18 16.36 -5.59
C LEU A 543 -3.32 15.40 -5.93
N ILE A 544 -3.08 14.09 -5.90
CA ILE A 544 -4.14 13.09 -6.16
C ILE A 544 -5.24 13.19 -5.11
N MET A 545 -4.88 13.40 -3.84
CA MET A 545 -5.85 13.61 -2.75
C MET A 545 -6.72 14.84 -3.01
N ALA A 546 -6.10 15.98 -3.36
CA ALA A 546 -6.80 17.22 -3.70
C ALA A 546 -7.68 17.02 -4.94
N ASN A 547 -7.15 16.44 -6.01
CA ASN A 547 -7.90 16.16 -7.24
C ASN A 547 -9.13 15.29 -6.96
N SER A 548 -8.99 14.28 -6.11
CA SER A 548 -10.11 13.41 -5.70
C SER A 548 -11.17 14.18 -4.90
N ALA A 549 -10.75 15.02 -3.94
CA ALA A 549 -11.66 15.82 -3.13
C ALA A 549 -12.40 16.89 -3.95
N CYS A 550 -11.73 17.47 -4.95
CA CYS A 550 -12.27 18.53 -5.80
C CYS A 550 -13.12 18.02 -6.98
N GLY A 551 -13.40 16.71 -7.08
CA GLY A 551 -14.25 16.17 -8.16
C GLY A 551 -13.53 15.99 -9.49
N PHE A 552 -12.23 15.67 -9.44
CA PHE A 552 -11.35 15.36 -10.57
C PHE A 552 -11.26 16.47 -11.64
N PRO A 553 -10.85 17.70 -11.28
CA PRO A 553 -10.57 18.76 -12.26
C PRO A 553 -9.44 18.42 -13.24
N MET A 554 -8.54 17.50 -12.88
CA MET A 554 -7.47 16.99 -13.76
C MET A 554 -7.66 15.49 -14.01
N HIS A 555 -7.27 15.01 -15.19
CA HIS A 555 -7.23 13.57 -15.43
C HIS A 555 -6.19 12.92 -14.54
N MET A 556 -6.51 11.75 -13.99
CA MET A 556 -5.62 11.07 -13.05
C MET A 556 -4.26 10.72 -13.70
N ASP A 557 -4.24 10.33 -14.98
CA ASP A 557 -2.99 9.99 -15.70
C ASP A 557 -2.01 11.17 -15.77
N ASP A 558 -2.49 12.42 -15.78
CA ASP A 558 -1.64 13.62 -15.84
C ASP A 558 -0.86 13.83 -14.53
N LEU A 559 -1.35 13.29 -13.42
CA LEU A 559 -0.73 13.40 -12.09
C LEU A 559 0.23 12.25 -11.76
N MET A 560 0.43 11.32 -12.71
CA MET A 560 1.15 10.09 -12.45
C MET A 560 2.65 10.27 -12.56
N PRO A 561 3.43 9.62 -11.68
CA PRO A 561 4.87 9.86 -11.61
C PRO A 561 5.60 9.42 -12.89
N TRP A 562 5.09 8.46 -13.67
CA TRP A 562 5.67 8.11 -14.97
C TRP A 562 5.56 9.21 -16.04
N LYS A 563 4.73 10.24 -15.82
CA LYS A 563 4.64 11.43 -16.68
C LYS A 563 5.51 12.59 -16.21
N VAL A 564 5.74 12.70 -14.91
CA VAL A 564 6.28 13.94 -14.30
C VAL A 564 7.57 13.74 -13.50
N PHE A 565 7.99 12.51 -13.21
CA PHE A 565 9.18 12.26 -12.41
C PHE A 565 10.01 11.06 -12.87
N ASP A 566 11.33 11.23 -12.88
CA ASP A 566 12.31 10.16 -13.06
C ASP A 566 13.54 10.44 -12.19
N GLY A 567 13.85 9.52 -11.29
CA GLY A 567 14.84 9.77 -10.24
C GLY A 567 16.27 9.90 -10.76
N LYS A 568 16.64 9.19 -11.83
CA LYS A 568 18.02 9.27 -12.36
C LYS A 568 18.20 10.58 -13.09
N LEU A 569 17.24 10.93 -13.94
CA LEU A 569 17.25 12.23 -14.59
C LEU A 569 17.30 13.36 -13.55
N PHE A 570 16.54 13.25 -12.44
CA PHE A 570 16.51 14.29 -11.43
C PHE A 570 17.88 14.45 -10.74
N GLN A 571 18.53 13.35 -10.37
CA GLN A 571 19.89 13.38 -9.82
C GLN A 571 20.91 14.01 -10.77
N GLU A 572 20.81 13.72 -12.07
CA GLU A 572 21.68 14.32 -13.07
C GLU A 572 21.47 15.84 -13.16
N LYS A 573 20.22 16.30 -13.30
CA LYS A 573 19.89 17.74 -13.38
C LYS A 573 20.20 18.48 -12.09
N TYR A 574 19.98 17.84 -10.95
CA TYR A 574 20.37 18.36 -9.65
C TYR A 574 21.87 18.68 -9.59
N GLN A 575 22.70 17.71 -9.98
CA GLN A 575 24.15 17.88 -9.97
C GLN A 575 24.64 18.90 -11.00
N GLN A 576 24.01 18.98 -12.17
CA GLN A 576 24.34 19.99 -13.18
C GLN A 576 24.01 21.39 -12.66
N SER A 577 22.81 21.57 -12.10
CA SER A 577 22.33 22.83 -11.56
C SER A 577 23.24 23.35 -10.44
N HIS A 578 23.57 22.49 -9.46
CA HIS A 578 24.43 22.84 -8.34
C HIS A 578 25.92 23.04 -8.70
N ARG A 579 26.35 22.65 -9.90
CA ARG A 579 27.68 22.99 -10.44
C ARG A 579 27.70 24.33 -11.17
N GLY A 580 26.56 25.00 -11.30
CA GLY A 580 26.43 26.23 -12.08
C GLY A 580 26.48 26.00 -13.59
N SER A 581 25.97 24.86 -14.06
CA SER A 581 25.88 24.59 -15.50
C SER A 581 25.01 25.63 -16.19
N SER A 582 25.32 25.94 -17.45
CA SER A 582 24.51 26.86 -18.25
C SER A 582 23.10 26.31 -18.51
N LEU A 583 22.15 27.20 -18.84
CA LEU A 583 20.80 26.78 -19.22
C LEU A 583 20.81 25.82 -20.43
N GLU A 584 21.73 26.03 -21.37
CA GLU A 584 21.91 25.15 -22.53
C GLU A 584 22.36 23.75 -22.16
N GLU A 585 23.28 23.63 -21.21
CA GLU A 585 23.69 22.31 -20.69
C GLU A 585 22.57 21.64 -19.90
N LEU A 586 21.86 22.39 -19.06
CA LEU A 586 20.73 21.86 -18.27
C LEU A 586 19.61 21.31 -19.16
N LEU A 587 19.33 21.97 -20.28
CA LEU A 587 18.30 21.59 -21.25
C LEU A 587 18.84 20.71 -22.40
N GLU A 588 20.05 20.15 -22.26
CA GLU A 588 20.64 19.21 -23.21
C GLU A 588 20.82 19.77 -24.64
N GLY A 589 21.00 21.09 -24.76
CA GLY A 589 21.13 21.78 -26.05
C GLY A 589 19.85 21.77 -26.89
N ASN A 590 18.70 21.40 -26.31
CA ASN A 590 17.47 21.24 -27.08
C ASN A 590 16.73 22.57 -27.27
N VAL A 591 17.05 23.26 -28.37
CA VAL A 591 16.49 24.59 -28.72
C VAL A 591 14.96 24.62 -28.75
N SER A 592 14.28 23.50 -29.02
CA SER A 592 12.81 23.44 -29.03
C SER A 592 12.16 23.55 -27.66
N ILE A 593 12.91 23.27 -26.58
CA ILE A 593 12.41 23.35 -25.20
C ILE A 593 12.34 24.81 -24.73
N TYR A 594 13.18 25.69 -25.27
CA TYR A 594 13.24 27.10 -24.90
C TYR A 594 11.98 27.88 -25.29
N THR A 595 11.21 27.38 -26.27
CA THR A 595 9.98 27.99 -26.76
C THR A 595 8.72 27.53 -26.01
N SER A 596 8.85 26.60 -25.07
CA SER A 596 7.74 26.02 -24.28
C SER A 596 7.60 26.64 -22.88
N LEU A 597 8.54 27.51 -22.50
CA LEU A 597 8.47 28.43 -21.36
C LEU A 597 7.93 29.78 -21.84
#